data_AF-A0A0L1JB48-F1
#
_entry.id   AF-A0A0L1JB48-F1
#
_cell.length_a   1.000
_cell.length_b   1.000
_cell.length_c   1.000
_cell.angle_alpha   90.00
_cell.angle_beta   90.00
_cell.angle_gamma   90.00
#
_symmetry.space_group_name_H-M   'P 1'
#
loop_
_entity.id
_entity.type
_entity.pdbx_description
1 polymer ?
#
loop_
_entity_poly.entity_id
_entity_poly.type
_entity_poly.pdbx_seq_one_letter_code
_entity_poly.pdbx_strand_id
1 'polypeptide(L)'
;MEPFGTSTVPSKYALATIRGLLQRKVSIMMPSKSKSPYKFSYTDAIQGKELYNYFGNRVLESRASGGRIVAVKVKPKRGFVRSEADMMHYASQQPGILAPQVLGCYDVDPEITVTVSDLVEGQSLDNIWHTMTKAEQKSIKQQLKEQVRLFRQCTQPYIGRIKRQKTKNFYDRIHLHYMGPFESEEEFDSWCLERVKSPTAKKIWARLLPGMRGTGEQKFVLTHGDLAARNIMVKDGKITGIVDWECSGFFPEYMEYALAAVVRDGHEGWWKPHLKEILEPCGFKRARFTAAIKWRGW
;
A
#
# COMPACT_ATOMS: atom_id res chain seq x y z
N MET A 1 30.86 18.65 31.40
CA MET A 1 30.72 17.19 31.57
C MET A 1 29.72 16.97 32.68
N GLU A 2 28.49 16.59 32.32
CA GLU A 2 27.49 16.03 33.24
C GLU A 2 26.61 15.03 32.46
N PRO A 3 26.01 14.03 33.14
CA PRO A 3 25.58 12.78 32.52
C PRO A 3 24.05 12.64 32.35
N PHE A 4 23.67 11.83 31.36
CA PHE A 4 22.45 10.99 31.23
C PHE A 4 21.10 11.54 31.69
N GLY A 5 20.27 11.96 30.72
CA GLY A 5 18.82 12.12 30.84
C GLY A 5 18.07 10.91 30.27
N THR A 6 17.22 10.31 31.10
CA THR A 6 16.38 9.13 30.85
C THR A 6 15.28 9.38 29.82
N SER A 7 15.18 8.52 28.81
CA SER A 7 14.05 8.46 27.87
C SER A 7 12.82 7.83 28.54
N THR A 8 11.75 8.60 28.67
CA THR A 8 10.46 8.19 29.22
C THR A 8 9.70 7.31 28.23
N VAL A 9 9.57 6.03 28.56
CA VAL A 9 8.65 5.08 27.91
C VAL A 9 7.21 5.47 28.23
N PRO A 10 6.29 5.59 27.26
CA PRO A 10 4.87 5.77 27.56
C PRO A 10 4.28 4.53 28.24
N SER A 11 3.99 4.75 29.52
CA SER A 11 3.25 3.98 30.51
C SER A 11 2.14 3.03 29.99
N LYS A 12 2.05 1.83 30.61
CA LYS A 12 1.07 0.73 30.44
C LYS A 12 -0.42 1.14 30.48
N TYR A 13 -0.73 2.41 30.75
CA TYR A 13 -2.08 2.93 30.93
C TYR A 13 -2.82 3.22 29.62
N ALA A 14 -2.12 3.38 28.49
CA ALA A 14 -2.77 3.52 27.18
C ALA A 14 -3.45 2.22 26.68
N LEU A 15 -2.97 1.06 27.14
CA LEU A 15 -3.49 -0.26 26.75
C LEU A 15 -4.77 -0.66 27.51
N ALA A 16 -4.98 -0.13 28.71
CA ALA A 16 -6.17 -0.44 29.51
C ALA A 16 -7.46 0.15 28.93
N THR A 17 -7.37 1.30 28.25
CA THR A 17 -8.53 2.02 27.71
C THR A 17 -9.13 1.34 26.48
N ILE A 18 -8.30 0.70 25.63
CA ILE A 18 -8.79 -0.05 24.47
C ILE A 18 -9.43 -1.38 24.91
N ARG A 19 -8.86 -2.03 25.94
CA ARG A 19 -9.41 -3.29 26.48
C ARG A 19 -10.71 -3.07 27.27
N GLY A 20 -10.82 -1.96 27.99
CA GLY A 20 -11.99 -1.60 28.81
C GLY A 20 -13.22 -1.15 28.01
N LEU A 21 -13.01 -0.53 26.84
CA LEU A 21 -14.12 -0.14 25.95
C LEU A 21 -14.78 -1.33 25.25
N LEU A 22 -14.08 -2.47 25.12
CA LEU A 22 -14.58 -3.68 24.47
C LEU A 22 -15.44 -4.57 25.37
N GLN A 23 -15.44 -4.36 26.69
CA GLN A 23 -16.18 -5.22 27.64
C GLN A 23 -17.55 -4.66 28.08
N ARG A 24 -17.93 -3.45 27.68
CA ARG A 24 -19.23 -2.86 28.08
C ARG A 24 -20.04 -2.36 26.89
N LYS A 25 -20.68 -3.29 26.19
CA LYS A 25 -22.04 -3.18 25.61
C LYS A 25 -22.40 -4.48 24.89
N VAL A 26 -22.72 -5.50 25.68
CA VAL A 26 -23.53 -6.64 25.24
C VAL A 26 -24.98 -6.20 25.28
N SER A 27 -25.51 -5.70 24.17
CA SER A 27 -26.90 -5.91 23.75
C SER A 27 -27.23 -5.08 22.51
N ILE A 28 -28.07 -5.68 21.66
CA ILE A 28 -28.65 -5.17 20.41
C ILE A 28 -27.76 -5.45 19.18
N MET A 29 -27.90 -6.69 18.69
CA MET A 29 -27.47 -7.13 17.37
C MET A 29 -28.23 -6.39 16.26
N MET A 30 -27.51 -5.86 15.28
CA MET A 30 -28.01 -5.63 13.93
C MET A 30 -27.26 -6.58 12.99
N PRO A 31 -27.96 -7.32 12.10
CA PRO A 31 -27.30 -8.32 11.26
C PRO A 31 -26.42 -7.64 10.19
N SER A 32 -25.14 -7.97 10.23
CA SER A 32 -24.14 -7.62 9.21
C SER A 32 -24.44 -8.36 7.90
N LYS A 33 -24.69 -7.61 6.82
CA LYS A 33 -24.79 -8.15 5.45
C LYS A 33 -23.39 -8.41 4.88
N SER A 34 -22.69 -9.41 5.43
CA SER A 34 -21.43 -9.92 4.87
C SER A 34 -21.67 -10.57 3.49
N LYS A 35 -20.94 -10.12 2.46
CA LYS A 35 -20.86 -10.78 1.14
C LYS A 35 -19.75 -11.85 1.05
N SER A 36 -19.06 -12.16 2.16
CA SER A 36 -18.03 -13.20 2.22
C SER A 36 -18.63 -14.54 2.64
N PRO A 37 -18.35 -15.67 1.95
CA PRO A 37 -18.75 -17.00 2.39
C PRO A 37 -18.02 -17.47 3.66
N TYR A 38 -16.95 -16.77 4.07
CA TYR A 38 -16.21 -17.04 5.29
C TYR A 38 -16.77 -16.21 6.46
N LYS A 39 -17.33 -16.89 7.47
CA LYS A 39 -17.61 -16.30 8.79
C LYS A 39 -16.27 -16.12 9.51
N PHE A 40 -15.78 -14.89 9.54
CA PHE A 40 -14.59 -14.54 10.29
C PHE A 40 -14.97 -14.37 11.77
N SER A 41 -14.43 -15.19 12.67
CA SER A 41 -14.78 -15.20 14.12
C SER A 41 -14.36 -13.93 14.88
N TYR A 42 -13.60 -13.05 14.24
CA TYR A 42 -13.05 -11.84 14.85
C TYR A 42 -13.88 -10.58 14.59
N THR A 43 -15.04 -10.67 13.95
CA THR A 43 -15.85 -9.49 13.62
C THR A 43 -16.31 -8.69 14.83
N ASP A 44 -16.39 -9.34 15.99
CA ASP A 44 -16.82 -8.75 17.27
C ASP A 44 -15.67 -8.07 18.03
N ALA A 45 -14.42 -8.27 17.60
CA ALA A 45 -13.24 -7.76 18.30
C ALA A 45 -13.15 -6.22 18.28
N ILE A 46 -13.72 -5.56 17.26
CA ILE A 46 -13.75 -4.10 17.12
C ILE A 46 -15.07 -3.67 16.49
N GLN A 47 -15.78 -2.75 17.17
CA GLN A 47 -17.02 -2.13 16.70
C GLN A 47 -16.75 -0.72 16.13
N GLY A 48 -17.45 -0.37 15.06
CA GLY A 48 -17.33 0.93 14.38
C GLY A 48 -18.16 0.95 13.10
N LYS A 49 -18.33 2.14 12.51
CA LYS A 49 -18.99 2.27 11.20
C LYS A 49 -18.05 1.70 10.15
N GLU A 50 -18.50 0.69 9.41
CA GLU A 50 -17.69 0.04 8.39
C GLU A 50 -17.48 0.99 7.20
N LEU A 51 -16.21 1.31 6.92
CA LEU A 51 -15.80 2.14 5.79
C LEU A 51 -15.48 1.26 4.58
N TYR A 52 -14.88 0.09 4.82
CA TYR A 52 -14.48 -0.85 3.78
C TYR A 52 -14.42 -2.28 4.33
N ASN A 53 -14.77 -3.25 3.50
CA ASN A 53 -14.65 -4.67 3.81
C ASN A 53 -14.47 -5.51 2.56
N TYR A 54 -13.33 -6.18 2.46
CA TYR A 54 -13.03 -7.08 1.36
C TYR A 54 -12.34 -8.34 1.89
N PHE A 55 -13.00 -9.48 1.78
CA PHE A 55 -12.50 -10.79 2.25
C PHE A 55 -11.90 -10.76 3.67
N GLY A 56 -12.55 -10.05 4.59
CA GLY A 56 -12.13 -9.98 5.99
C GLY A 56 -11.09 -8.89 6.30
N ASN A 57 -10.56 -8.19 5.30
CA ASN A 57 -9.81 -6.94 5.50
C ASN A 57 -10.80 -5.81 5.75
N ARG A 58 -11.06 -5.51 7.02
CA ARG A 58 -12.06 -4.51 7.42
C ARG A 58 -11.38 -3.19 7.77
N VAL A 59 -11.97 -2.08 7.36
CA VAL A 59 -11.61 -0.73 7.80
C VAL A 59 -12.83 -0.12 8.45
N LEU A 60 -12.68 0.30 9.70
CA LEU A 60 -13.75 0.84 10.51
C LEU A 60 -13.43 2.28 10.89
N GLU A 61 -14.42 3.15 10.85
CA GLU A 61 -14.37 4.44 11.54
C GLU A 61 -14.54 4.18 13.04
N SER A 62 -13.60 4.68 13.84
CA SER A 62 -13.66 4.60 15.30
C SER A 62 -13.20 5.91 15.94
N ARG A 63 -13.21 5.96 17.28
CA ARG A 63 -12.85 7.15 18.04
C ARG A 63 -11.72 6.81 19.02
N ALA A 64 -10.61 7.53 18.90
CA ALA A 64 -9.47 7.40 19.81
C ALA A 64 -9.74 8.07 21.17
N SER A 65 -8.96 7.70 22.19
CA SER A 65 -8.95 8.34 23.52
C SER A 65 -8.55 9.82 23.38
N GLY A 66 -9.54 10.71 23.38
CA GLY A 66 -9.37 12.13 23.06
C GLY A 66 -10.36 12.66 22.02
N GLY A 67 -11.23 11.80 21.48
CA GLY A 67 -12.31 12.23 20.59
C GLY A 67 -11.93 12.31 19.11
N ARG A 68 -10.64 12.17 18.75
CA ARG A 68 -10.17 12.09 17.35
C ARG A 68 -10.83 10.91 16.64
N ILE A 69 -11.40 11.16 15.47
CA ILE A 69 -11.92 10.12 14.59
C ILE A 69 -10.75 9.47 13.86
N VAL A 70 -10.72 8.15 13.82
CA VAL A 70 -9.61 7.35 13.28
C VAL A 70 -10.12 6.25 12.37
N ALA A 71 -9.28 5.85 11.41
CA ALA A 71 -9.49 4.63 10.65
C ALA A 71 -8.80 3.45 11.35
N VAL A 72 -9.53 2.35 11.52
CA VAL A 72 -9.05 1.13 12.18
C VAL A 72 -9.11 -0.01 11.18
N LYS A 73 -7.94 -0.41 10.68
CA LYS A 73 -7.79 -1.52 9.74
C LYS A 73 -7.52 -2.80 10.51
N VAL A 74 -8.43 -3.77 10.41
CA VAL A 74 -8.39 -5.07 11.09
C VAL A 74 -8.06 -6.14 10.06
N LYS A 75 -6.95 -6.86 10.28
CA LYS A 75 -6.50 -7.94 9.39
C LYS A 75 -6.10 -9.19 10.18
N PRO A 76 -6.35 -10.40 9.64
CA PRO A 76 -5.80 -11.63 10.21
C PRO A 76 -4.28 -11.65 10.03
N LYS A 77 -3.53 -12.10 11.05
CA LYS A 77 -2.05 -12.16 11.04
C LYS A 77 -1.48 -12.93 9.87
N ARG A 78 -2.17 -14.00 9.43
CA ARG A 78 -1.73 -14.81 8.27
C ARG A 78 -1.67 -14.01 6.96
N GLY A 79 -2.43 -12.92 6.85
CA GLY A 79 -2.49 -12.05 5.67
C GLY A 79 -1.92 -10.65 5.90
N PHE A 80 -1.41 -10.35 7.10
CA PHE A 80 -0.94 -9.00 7.45
C PHE A 80 0.59 -8.93 7.52
N VAL A 81 1.12 -7.81 7.02
CA VAL A 81 2.53 -7.47 7.16
C VAL A 81 2.61 -6.13 7.88
N ARG A 82 3.18 -6.10 9.10
CA ARG A 82 3.38 -4.86 9.87
C ARG A 82 4.11 -3.78 9.09
N SER A 83 4.94 -4.19 8.12
CA SER A 83 5.62 -3.26 7.24
C SER A 83 4.69 -2.44 6.33
N GLU A 84 3.40 -2.80 6.19
CA GLU A 84 2.38 -1.90 5.61
C GLU A 84 2.24 -0.62 6.44
N ALA A 85 2.10 -0.75 7.77
CA ALA A 85 1.94 0.38 8.67
C ALA A 85 3.23 1.23 8.69
N ASP A 86 4.40 0.59 8.68
CA ASP A 86 5.68 1.30 8.67
C ASP A 86 5.89 2.11 7.38
N MET A 87 5.53 1.56 6.21
CA MET A 87 5.63 2.27 4.94
C MET A 87 4.62 3.44 4.86
N MET A 88 3.38 3.22 5.30
CA MET A 88 2.36 4.28 5.37
C MET A 88 2.80 5.41 6.31
N HIS A 89 3.35 5.06 7.48
CA HIS A 89 3.90 6.03 8.42
C HIS A 89 5.07 6.80 7.79
N TYR A 90 6.02 6.09 7.16
CA TYR A 90 7.14 6.73 6.47
C TYR A 90 6.65 7.74 5.43
N ALA A 91 5.71 7.34 4.57
CA ALA A 91 5.13 8.19 3.55
C ALA A 91 4.46 9.43 4.15
N SER A 92 3.73 9.29 5.26
CA SER A 92 3.04 10.41 5.92
C SER A 92 4.02 11.41 6.58
N GLN A 93 5.27 11.02 6.82
CA GLN A 93 6.30 11.93 7.35
C GLN A 93 7.02 12.71 6.24
N GLN A 94 6.79 12.39 4.97
CA GLN A 94 7.46 13.08 3.87
C GLN A 94 6.74 14.38 3.50
N PRO A 95 7.47 15.45 3.16
CA PRO A 95 6.86 16.72 2.79
C PRO A 95 5.90 16.58 1.60
N GLY A 96 4.63 16.97 1.81
CA GLY A 96 3.60 17.03 0.77
C GLY A 96 3.00 15.70 0.31
N ILE A 97 3.53 14.55 0.77
CA ILE A 97 2.93 13.25 0.47
C ILE A 97 1.63 13.10 1.27
N LEU A 98 0.53 12.88 0.55
CA LEU A 98 -0.81 12.71 1.12
C LEU A 98 -1.01 11.25 1.53
N ALA A 99 -0.40 10.83 2.64
CA ALA A 99 -0.59 9.51 3.23
C ALA A 99 -1.18 9.63 4.66
N PRO A 100 -2.03 8.69 5.11
CA PRO A 100 -2.57 8.71 6.47
C PRO A 100 -1.45 8.58 7.51
N GLN A 101 -1.48 9.42 8.55
CA GLN A 101 -0.57 9.24 9.69
C GLN A 101 -0.97 7.97 10.45
N VAL A 102 -0.03 7.05 10.61
CA VAL A 102 -0.22 5.88 11.47
C VAL A 102 -0.04 6.28 12.92
N LEU A 103 -1.06 5.99 13.73
CA LEU A 103 -1.10 6.24 15.18
C LEU A 103 -0.65 5.00 15.97
N GLY A 104 -0.74 3.82 15.37
CA GLY A 104 -0.14 2.61 15.92
C GLY A 104 -0.53 1.33 15.18
N CYS A 105 0.19 0.25 15.48
CA CYS A 105 -0.07 -1.08 14.96
C CYS A 105 0.05 -2.10 16.10
N TYR A 106 -1.05 -2.79 16.40
CA TYR A 106 -1.23 -3.58 17.63
C TYR A 106 -1.71 -4.99 17.32
N ASP A 107 -1.19 -5.97 18.05
CA ASP A 107 -1.83 -7.29 18.10
C ASP A 107 -2.89 -7.23 19.19
N VAL A 108 -4.16 -7.32 18.79
CA VAL A 108 -5.30 -7.24 19.72
C VAL A 108 -5.78 -8.64 20.14
N ASP A 109 -5.41 -9.66 19.37
CA ASP A 109 -5.68 -11.08 19.58
C ASP A 109 -4.51 -11.91 19.01
N PRO A 110 -4.26 -13.14 19.49
CA PRO A 110 -3.30 -14.05 18.87
C PRO A 110 -3.30 -14.07 17.34
N GLU A 111 -4.46 -14.01 16.69
CA GLU A 111 -4.58 -14.09 15.23
C GLU A 111 -4.90 -12.76 14.53
N ILE A 112 -5.02 -11.64 15.26
CA ILE A 112 -5.48 -10.36 14.70
C ILE A 112 -4.49 -9.24 14.95
N THR A 113 -4.15 -8.53 13.88
CA THR A 113 -3.39 -7.29 13.94
C THR A 113 -4.23 -6.13 13.44
N VAL A 114 -4.10 -5.00 14.12
CA VAL A 114 -4.87 -3.79 13.88
C VAL A 114 -3.94 -2.63 13.65
N THR A 115 -4.15 -1.91 12.57
CA THR A 115 -3.49 -0.62 12.32
C THR A 115 -4.50 0.49 12.55
N VAL A 116 -4.11 1.46 13.38
CA VAL A 116 -4.88 2.67 13.63
C VAL A 116 -4.17 3.82 12.92
N SER A 117 -4.90 4.57 12.10
CA SER A 117 -4.40 5.74 11.37
C SER A 117 -5.39 6.87 11.41
N ASP A 118 -5.00 8.01 10.86
CA ASP A 118 -5.95 9.06 10.51
C ASP A 118 -7.04 8.54 9.58
N LEU A 119 -8.25 9.06 9.82
CA LEU A 119 -9.33 8.95 8.86
C LEU A 119 -9.08 9.99 7.77
N VAL A 120 -8.91 9.53 6.54
CA VAL A 120 -8.84 10.42 5.38
C VAL A 120 -10.24 10.84 5.00
N GLU A 121 -10.47 12.14 4.93
CA GLU A 121 -11.78 12.69 4.56
C GLU A 121 -12.09 12.50 3.07
N GLY A 122 -13.38 12.42 2.74
CA GLY A 122 -13.86 12.37 1.36
C GLY A 122 -14.34 10.98 0.92
N GLN A 123 -14.46 10.81 -0.39
CA GLN A 123 -14.90 9.56 -1.03
C GLN A 123 -13.78 9.02 -1.91
N SER A 124 -13.74 7.71 -2.08
CA SER A 124 -12.77 7.08 -2.99
C SER A 124 -13.05 7.47 -4.44
N LEU A 125 -11.99 7.60 -5.24
CA LEU A 125 -12.06 8.11 -6.61
C LEU A 125 -12.94 7.24 -7.51
N ASP A 126 -12.94 5.92 -7.30
CA ASP A 126 -13.77 4.98 -8.04
C ASP A 126 -15.28 5.25 -7.89
N ASN A 127 -15.71 5.72 -6.72
CA ASN A 127 -17.12 6.02 -6.44
C ASN A 127 -17.59 7.33 -7.10
N ILE A 128 -16.70 8.30 -7.29
CA ILE A 128 -17.08 9.65 -7.74
C ILE A 128 -16.58 9.99 -9.14
N TRP A 129 -15.62 9.25 -9.71
CA TRP A 129 -14.96 9.61 -10.97
C TRP A 129 -15.93 9.91 -12.10
N HIS A 130 -16.96 9.07 -12.25
CA HIS A 130 -17.93 9.18 -13.34
C HIS A 130 -18.94 10.30 -13.15
N THR A 131 -19.10 10.84 -11.94
CA THR A 131 -19.95 12.01 -11.67
C THR A 131 -19.18 13.32 -11.71
N MET A 132 -17.84 13.28 -11.72
CA MET A 132 -16.98 14.46 -11.83
C MET A 132 -17.02 15.06 -13.24
N THR A 133 -16.91 16.38 -13.29
CA THR A 133 -16.71 17.12 -14.54
C THR A 133 -15.35 16.79 -15.16
N LYS A 134 -15.19 17.09 -16.47
CA LYS A 134 -13.90 16.92 -17.16
C LYS A 134 -12.78 17.79 -16.58
N ALA A 135 -13.13 18.98 -16.10
CA ALA A 135 -12.18 19.88 -15.45
C ALA A 135 -11.68 19.28 -14.12
N GLU A 136 -12.57 18.73 -13.31
CA GLU A 136 -12.20 18.06 -12.06
C GLU A 136 -11.38 16.79 -12.31
N GLN A 137 -11.77 15.95 -13.27
CA GLN A 137 -10.98 14.77 -13.66
C GLN A 137 -9.56 15.17 -14.09
N LYS A 138 -9.42 16.25 -14.87
CA LYS A 138 -8.11 16.79 -15.27
C LYS A 138 -7.31 17.28 -14.06
N SER A 139 -7.95 17.99 -13.13
CA SER A 139 -7.33 18.44 -11.88
C SER A 139 -6.82 17.27 -11.04
N ILE A 140 -7.62 16.21 -10.86
CA ILE A 140 -7.20 15.02 -10.11
C ILE A 140 -5.98 14.34 -10.75
N LYS A 141 -5.95 14.22 -12.09
CA LYS A 141 -4.77 13.67 -12.78
C LYS A 141 -3.51 14.51 -12.50
N GLN A 142 -3.62 15.83 -12.52
CA GLN A 142 -2.50 16.73 -12.22
C GLN A 142 -2.03 16.60 -10.78
N GLN A 143 -2.97 16.53 -9.82
CA GLN A 143 -2.64 16.32 -8.41
C GLN A 143 -1.96 14.97 -8.18
N LEU A 144 -2.42 13.90 -8.85
CA LEU A 144 -1.79 12.58 -8.74
C LEU A 144 -0.40 12.55 -9.39
N LYS A 145 -0.20 13.24 -10.52
CA LYS A 145 1.14 13.44 -11.11
C LYS A 145 2.09 14.09 -10.13
N GLU A 146 1.63 15.11 -9.41
CA GLU A 146 2.44 15.78 -8.38
C GLU A 146 2.76 14.84 -7.21
N GLN A 147 1.80 14.04 -6.73
CA GLN A 147 2.07 13.03 -5.70
C GLN A 147 3.12 12.01 -6.17
N VAL A 148 3.02 11.50 -7.40
CA VAL A 148 4.03 10.59 -7.97
C VAL A 148 5.41 11.26 -8.07
N ARG A 149 5.46 12.56 -8.42
CA ARG A 149 6.70 13.34 -8.43
C ARG A 149 7.31 13.46 -7.02
N LEU A 150 6.49 13.64 -5.99
CA LEU A 150 6.94 13.66 -4.59
C LEU A 150 7.44 12.27 -4.15
N PHE A 151 6.78 11.19 -4.56
CA PHE A 151 7.27 9.83 -4.28
C PHE A 151 8.67 9.62 -4.87
N ARG A 152 8.88 10.10 -6.10
CA ARG A 152 10.18 10.01 -6.81
C ARG A 152 11.31 10.81 -6.14
N GLN A 153 11.01 11.77 -5.28
CA GLN A 153 12.04 12.49 -4.50
C GLN A 153 12.52 11.70 -3.28
N CYS A 154 11.68 10.80 -2.76
CA CYS A 154 12.06 9.90 -1.69
C CYS A 154 12.92 8.77 -2.26
N THR A 155 14.20 8.73 -1.90
CA THR A 155 15.15 7.74 -2.43
C THR A 155 15.80 6.89 -1.34
N GLN A 156 16.22 5.69 -1.71
CA GLN A 156 17.09 4.84 -0.87
C GLN A 156 18.06 4.02 -1.75
N PRO A 157 19.14 3.46 -1.17
CA PRO A 157 20.22 2.82 -1.94
C PRO A 157 19.98 1.33 -2.29
N TYR A 158 18.86 0.74 -1.88
CA TYR A 158 18.51 -0.66 -2.16
C TYR A 158 17.04 -0.82 -2.55
N ILE A 159 16.71 -1.90 -3.27
CA ILE A 159 15.33 -2.23 -3.64
C ILE A 159 14.67 -2.97 -2.49
N GLY A 160 13.49 -2.51 -2.07
CA GLY A 160 12.71 -3.13 -1.00
C GLY A 160 12.08 -2.11 -0.07
N ARG A 161 11.66 -2.55 1.11
CA ARG A 161 11.06 -1.67 2.13
C ARG A 161 12.12 -1.03 3.03
N ILE A 162 11.71 0.05 3.68
CA ILE A 162 12.51 0.71 4.72
C ILE A 162 13.02 -0.29 5.76
N LYS A 163 14.18 0.02 6.35
CA LYS A 163 14.82 -0.83 7.37
C LYS A 163 15.00 -2.29 6.92
N ARG A 164 15.15 -2.52 5.62
CA ARG A 164 15.34 -3.86 5.02
C ARG A 164 14.24 -4.85 5.39
N GLN A 165 13.03 -4.37 5.62
CA GLN A 165 11.89 -5.23 5.96
C GLN A 165 11.49 -6.11 4.77
N LYS A 166 10.82 -7.24 5.09
CA LYS A 166 10.29 -8.14 4.07
C LYS A 166 9.38 -7.38 3.11
N THR A 167 9.66 -7.50 1.81
CA THR A 167 8.92 -6.82 0.75
C THR A 167 7.99 -7.81 0.07
N LYS A 168 6.70 -7.48 -0.05
CA LYS A 168 5.70 -8.36 -0.68
C LYS A 168 6.11 -8.63 -2.13
N ASN A 169 6.16 -9.90 -2.52
CA ASN A 169 6.41 -10.28 -3.90
C ASN A 169 5.15 -10.05 -4.73
N PHE A 170 5.11 -8.94 -5.47
CA PHE A 170 3.95 -8.61 -6.32
C PHE A 170 3.79 -9.50 -7.56
N TYR A 171 4.79 -10.32 -7.91
CA TYR A 171 4.64 -11.32 -8.98
C TYR A 171 3.91 -12.58 -8.51
N ASP A 172 3.88 -12.84 -7.19
CA ASP A 172 3.10 -13.92 -6.60
C ASP A 172 1.71 -13.42 -6.23
N ARG A 173 0.69 -14.04 -6.81
CA ARG A 173 -0.71 -13.61 -6.68
C ARG A 173 -1.56 -14.61 -5.91
N ILE A 174 -0.99 -15.76 -5.57
CA ILE A 174 -1.69 -16.85 -4.88
C ILE A 174 -1.18 -16.95 -3.45
N HIS A 175 0.14 -16.83 -3.25
CA HIS A 175 0.77 -16.99 -1.96
C HIS A 175 1.40 -15.69 -1.47
N LEU A 176 1.38 -15.48 -0.15
CA LEU A 176 2.07 -14.37 0.49
C LEU A 176 3.56 -14.69 0.60
N HIS A 177 4.27 -14.59 -0.52
CA HIS A 177 5.72 -14.66 -0.55
C HIS A 177 6.35 -13.27 -0.51
N TYR A 178 7.61 -13.26 -0.10
CA TYR A 178 8.42 -12.07 0.01
C TYR A 178 9.57 -12.13 -0.99
N MET A 179 10.12 -10.98 -1.31
CA MET A 179 11.28 -10.81 -2.17
C MET A 179 12.23 -9.79 -1.56
N GLY A 180 13.48 -9.82 -2.04
CA GLY A 180 14.52 -8.89 -1.63
C GLY A 180 14.78 -8.89 -0.11
N PRO A 181 15.36 -7.80 0.41
CA PRO A 181 15.85 -6.63 -0.33
C PRO A 181 16.93 -6.98 -1.36
N PHE A 182 17.16 -6.11 -2.34
CA PHE A 182 18.22 -6.27 -3.34
C PHE A 182 19.13 -5.03 -3.32
N GLU A 183 20.45 -5.23 -3.38
CA GLU A 183 21.43 -4.14 -3.32
C GLU A 183 21.53 -3.36 -4.64
N SER A 184 21.08 -3.95 -5.74
CA SER A 184 21.15 -3.32 -7.06
C SER A 184 20.00 -3.74 -7.97
N GLU A 185 19.77 -2.96 -9.02
CA GLU A 185 18.86 -3.32 -10.11
C GLU A 185 19.32 -4.61 -10.81
N GLU A 186 20.62 -4.91 -10.79
CA GLU A 186 21.17 -6.15 -11.35
C GLU A 186 20.76 -7.40 -10.56
N GLU A 187 20.84 -7.34 -9.24
CA GLU A 187 20.43 -8.43 -8.38
C GLU A 187 18.92 -8.68 -8.52
N PHE A 188 18.14 -7.59 -8.57
CA PHE A 188 16.70 -7.68 -8.81
C PHE A 188 16.36 -8.24 -10.20
N ASP A 189 17.09 -7.82 -11.25
CA ASP A 189 16.96 -8.34 -12.61
C ASP A 189 17.24 -9.85 -12.66
N SER A 190 18.30 -10.29 -11.98
CA SER A 190 18.71 -11.70 -11.91
C SER A 190 17.63 -12.54 -11.22
N TRP A 191 17.12 -12.08 -10.08
CA TRP A 191 16.00 -12.71 -9.38
C TRP A 191 14.72 -12.76 -10.25
N CYS A 192 14.45 -11.70 -11.02
CA CYS A 192 13.33 -11.66 -11.95
C CYS A 192 13.51 -12.65 -13.12
N LEU A 193 14.72 -12.77 -13.68
CA LEU A 193 15.05 -13.67 -14.79
C LEU A 193 14.84 -15.15 -14.43
N GLU A 194 15.10 -15.53 -13.19
CA GLU A 194 14.83 -16.90 -12.70
C GLU A 194 13.36 -17.29 -12.80
N ARG A 195 12.46 -16.31 -12.79
CA ARG A 195 11.00 -16.51 -12.85
C ARG A 195 10.45 -16.49 -14.28
N VAL A 196 11.29 -16.19 -15.27
CA VAL A 196 10.91 -16.27 -16.69
C VAL A 196 10.89 -17.74 -17.12
N LYS A 197 9.70 -18.28 -17.38
CA LYS A 197 9.51 -19.71 -17.70
C LYS A 197 10.17 -20.14 -19.02
N SER A 198 10.11 -19.31 -20.05
CA SER A 198 10.64 -19.66 -21.37
C SER A 198 12.17 -19.51 -21.38
N PRO A 199 12.95 -20.59 -21.64
CA PRO A 199 14.41 -20.50 -21.72
C PRO A 199 14.88 -19.53 -22.80
N THR A 200 14.18 -19.49 -23.94
CA THR A 200 14.46 -18.56 -25.04
C THR A 200 14.21 -17.12 -24.61
N ALA A 201 13.06 -16.83 -24.00
CA ALA A 201 12.77 -15.49 -23.48
C ALA A 201 13.77 -15.07 -22.40
N LYS A 202 14.15 -15.98 -21.51
CA LYS A 202 15.17 -15.75 -20.47
C LYS A 202 16.51 -15.35 -21.09
N LYS A 203 16.98 -16.05 -22.13
CA LYS A 203 18.21 -15.69 -22.86
C LYS A 203 18.12 -14.32 -23.54
N ILE A 204 16.97 -14.00 -24.14
CA ILE A 204 16.75 -12.69 -24.78
C ILE A 204 16.80 -11.57 -23.72
N TRP A 205 16.04 -11.70 -22.64
CA TRP A 205 16.01 -10.69 -21.59
C TRP A 205 17.35 -10.53 -20.89
N ALA A 206 18.08 -11.62 -20.61
CA ALA A 206 19.42 -11.56 -20.03
C ALA A 206 20.40 -10.70 -20.84
N ARG A 207 20.26 -10.67 -22.18
CA ARG A 207 21.07 -9.81 -23.07
C ARG A 207 20.60 -8.35 -23.09
N LEU A 208 19.30 -8.11 -22.91
CA LEU A 208 18.70 -6.77 -23.03
C LEU A 208 18.78 -5.97 -21.73
N LEU A 209 18.65 -6.62 -20.57
CA LEU A 209 18.52 -5.95 -19.27
C LEU A 209 19.70 -5.05 -18.91
N PRO A 210 20.99 -5.42 -19.13
CA PRO A 210 22.10 -4.53 -18.82
C PRO A 210 22.02 -3.17 -19.54
N GLY A 211 21.58 -3.16 -20.80
CA GLY A 211 21.39 -1.93 -21.59
C GLY A 211 20.13 -1.13 -21.24
N MET A 212 19.32 -1.61 -20.29
CA MET A 212 18.09 -0.95 -19.83
C MET A 212 18.23 -0.33 -18.43
N ARG A 213 19.39 -0.50 -17.77
CA ARG A 213 19.71 0.10 -16.48
C ARG A 213 20.17 1.55 -16.66
N GLY A 214 19.96 2.38 -15.65
CA GLY A 214 20.55 3.72 -15.61
C GLY A 214 22.08 3.66 -15.50
N THR A 215 22.78 4.64 -16.07
CA THR A 215 24.25 4.75 -16.02
C THR A 215 24.76 5.54 -14.80
N GLY A 216 23.87 6.07 -13.97
CA GLY A 216 24.20 6.86 -12.77
C GLY A 216 24.18 6.06 -11.47
N GLU A 217 24.36 6.78 -10.35
CA GLU A 217 24.16 6.23 -9.01
C GLU A 217 22.77 5.60 -8.89
N GLN A 218 22.70 4.31 -8.54
CA GLN A 218 21.43 3.61 -8.42
C GLN A 218 20.69 4.09 -7.17
N LYS A 219 19.69 4.95 -7.38
CA LYS A 219 18.73 5.34 -6.36
C LYS A 219 17.37 4.76 -6.72
N PHE A 220 16.78 4.09 -5.75
CA PHE A 220 15.44 3.54 -5.88
C PHE A 220 14.47 4.51 -5.24
N VAL A 221 13.35 4.74 -5.91
CA VAL A 221 12.36 5.73 -5.52
C VAL A 221 11.21 5.08 -4.79
N LEU A 222 10.54 5.82 -3.90
CA LEU A 222 9.32 5.36 -3.29
C LEU A 222 8.28 5.07 -4.39
N THR A 223 7.63 3.92 -4.27
CA THR A 223 6.51 3.51 -5.10
C THR A 223 5.36 3.08 -4.19
N HIS A 224 4.14 3.38 -4.58
CA HIS A 224 2.93 2.93 -3.90
C HIS A 224 2.61 1.47 -4.27
N GLY A 225 2.75 1.14 -5.56
CA GLY A 225 2.60 -0.22 -6.07
C GLY A 225 1.16 -0.73 -6.21
N ASP A 226 0.15 0.01 -5.73
CA ASP A 226 -1.28 -0.24 -5.98
C ASP A 226 -2.12 1.06 -6.09
N LEU A 227 -1.76 1.96 -7.03
CA LEU A 227 -2.52 3.22 -7.29
C LEU A 227 -3.88 2.99 -8.00
N ALA A 228 -4.69 2.07 -7.47
CA ALA A 228 -6.07 1.87 -7.90
C ALA A 228 -6.96 3.05 -7.53
N ALA A 229 -8.05 3.30 -8.27
CA ALA A 229 -8.93 4.43 -7.99
C ALA A 229 -9.57 4.34 -6.59
N ARG A 230 -9.90 3.12 -6.13
CA ARG A 230 -10.39 2.86 -4.76
C ARG A 230 -9.43 3.29 -3.63
N ASN A 231 -8.14 3.46 -3.93
CA ASN A 231 -7.11 3.81 -2.95
C ASN A 231 -6.81 5.33 -2.92
N ILE A 232 -7.52 6.14 -3.71
CA ILE A 232 -7.33 7.59 -3.80
C ILE A 232 -8.58 8.26 -3.24
N MET A 233 -8.42 9.03 -2.17
CA MET A 233 -9.51 9.75 -1.51
C MET A 233 -9.61 11.17 -2.03
N VAL A 234 -10.83 11.63 -2.29
CA VAL A 234 -11.11 12.94 -2.86
C VAL A 234 -12.25 13.63 -2.11
N LYS A 235 -12.07 14.93 -1.87
CA LYS A 235 -13.07 15.84 -1.31
C LYS A 235 -12.97 17.18 -2.04
N ASP A 236 -14.09 17.75 -2.45
CA ASP A 236 -14.17 19.08 -3.07
C ASP A 236 -13.18 19.26 -4.25
N GLY A 237 -13.08 18.24 -5.10
CA GLY A 237 -12.18 18.24 -6.27
C GLY A 237 -10.68 18.13 -5.96
N LYS A 238 -10.31 17.84 -4.70
CA LYS A 238 -8.92 17.69 -4.26
C LYS A 238 -8.64 16.29 -3.73
N ILE A 239 -7.48 15.75 -4.03
CA ILE A 239 -6.96 14.54 -3.38
C ILE A 239 -6.69 14.90 -1.92
N THR A 240 -7.27 14.14 -1.00
CA THR A 240 -7.11 14.30 0.45
C THR A 240 -6.21 13.24 1.06
N GLY A 241 -6.03 12.10 0.38
CA GLY A 241 -5.11 11.06 0.82
C GLY A 241 -5.04 9.88 -0.15
N ILE A 242 -3.92 9.18 -0.10
CA ILE A 242 -3.64 7.93 -0.80
C ILE A 242 -3.46 6.86 0.27
N VAL A 243 -4.33 5.86 0.26
CA VAL A 243 -4.42 4.80 1.27
C VAL A 243 -3.91 3.47 0.72
N ASP A 244 -3.78 2.48 1.60
CA ASP A 244 -3.41 1.10 1.24
C ASP A 244 -1.98 0.92 0.69
N TRP A 245 -1.00 1.32 1.51
CA TRP A 245 0.44 1.22 1.23
C TRP A 245 1.01 -0.22 1.35
N GLU A 246 0.17 -1.25 1.30
CA GLU A 246 0.56 -2.65 1.55
C GLU A 246 1.46 -3.25 0.47
N CYS A 247 1.57 -2.58 -0.68
CA CYS A 247 2.40 -2.98 -1.81
C CYS A 247 3.56 -2.02 -2.07
N SER A 248 3.72 -1.03 -1.20
CA SER A 248 4.74 0.00 -1.33
C SER A 248 6.14 -0.52 -0.98
N GLY A 249 7.12 0.21 -1.46
CA GLY A 249 8.55 0.04 -1.24
C GLY A 249 9.34 0.94 -2.17
N PHE A 250 10.67 0.88 -2.11
CA PHE A 250 11.52 1.59 -3.03
C PHE A 250 11.98 0.67 -4.15
N PHE A 251 11.80 1.12 -5.38
CA PHE A 251 12.06 0.36 -6.59
C PHE A 251 12.60 1.28 -7.70
N PRO A 252 13.11 0.71 -8.81
CA PRO A 252 13.35 1.51 -10.00
C PRO A 252 12.10 2.27 -10.43
N GLU A 253 12.24 3.50 -10.93
CA GLU A 253 11.12 4.40 -11.25
C GLU A 253 10.05 3.76 -12.15
N TYR A 254 10.48 2.94 -13.12
CA TYR A 254 9.58 2.26 -14.04
C TYR A 254 8.63 1.27 -13.36
N MET A 255 8.92 0.85 -12.12
CA MET A 255 8.15 -0.20 -11.45
C MET A 255 6.72 0.23 -11.15
N GLU A 256 6.47 1.50 -10.78
CA GLU A 256 5.09 1.97 -10.56
C GLU A 256 4.25 1.79 -11.84
N TYR A 257 4.81 2.17 -13.00
CA TYR A 257 4.17 1.97 -14.30
C TYR A 257 4.02 0.49 -14.64
N ALA A 258 5.07 -0.32 -14.49
CA ALA A 258 5.03 -1.74 -14.81
C ALA A 258 4.00 -2.50 -13.96
N LEU A 259 3.89 -2.17 -12.66
CA LEU A 259 2.90 -2.75 -11.78
C LEU A 259 1.47 -2.38 -12.22
N ALA A 260 1.20 -1.10 -12.43
CA ALA A 260 -0.10 -0.61 -12.88
C ALA A 260 -0.51 -1.18 -14.25
N ALA A 261 0.43 -1.21 -15.21
CA ALA A 261 0.15 -1.60 -16.59
C ALA A 261 0.04 -3.12 -16.78
N VAL A 262 0.79 -3.90 -15.98
CA VAL A 262 0.99 -5.32 -16.24
C VAL A 262 0.54 -6.20 -15.09
N VAL A 263 0.90 -5.88 -13.84
CA VAL A 263 0.73 -6.82 -12.70
C VAL A 263 -0.66 -6.68 -12.06
N ARG A 264 -1.15 -5.45 -11.89
CA ARG A 264 -2.41 -5.14 -11.19
C ARG A 264 -3.64 -5.33 -12.07
N ASP A 265 -4.02 -6.59 -12.27
CA ASP A 265 -5.24 -6.91 -13.03
C ASP A 265 -6.51 -6.36 -12.37
N GLY A 266 -6.53 -6.28 -11.04
CA GLY A 266 -7.66 -5.75 -10.25
C GLY A 266 -7.78 -4.22 -10.23
N HIS A 267 -7.01 -3.48 -11.02
CA HIS A 267 -7.31 -2.07 -11.29
C HIS A 267 -8.53 -1.97 -12.20
N GLU A 268 -9.33 -0.93 -11.97
CA GLU A 268 -10.53 -0.65 -12.71
C GLU A 268 -10.19 -0.44 -14.20
N GLY A 269 -10.89 -1.13 -15.10
CA GLY A 269 -10.56 -1.13 -16.54
C GLY A 269 -10.55 0.27 -17.15
N TRP A 270 -11.46 1.13 -16.71
CA TRP A 270 -11.55 2.54 -17.12
C TRP A 270 -10.45 3.42 -16.51
N TRP A 271 -9.86 3.02 -15.38
CA TRP A 271 -8.82 3.80 -14.71
C TRP A 271 -7.44 3.56 -15.32
N LYS A 272 -7.16 2.33 -15.79
CA LYS A 272 -5.86 1.94 -16.36
C LYS A 272 -5.32 2.92 -17.43
N PRO A 273 -6.11 3.40 -18.42
CA PRO A 273 -5.63 4.38 -19.39
C PRO A 273 -5.19 5.70 -18.75
N HIS A 274 -5.93 6.19 -17.76
CA HIS A 274 -5.59 7.42 -17.03
C HIS A 274 -4.35 7.23 -16.16
N LEU A 275 -4.23 6.09 -15.49
CA LEU A 275 -3.05 5.80 -14.69
C LEU A 275 -1.78 5.71 -15.56
N LYS A 276 -1.87 5.13 -16.76
CA LYS A 276 -0.77 5.13 -17.74
C LYS A 276 -0.39 6.53 -18.23
N GLU A 277 -1.38 7.41 -18.41
CA GLU A 277 -1.17 8.83 -18.76
C GLU A 277 -0.50 9.60 -17.61
N ILE A 278 -0.86 9.29 -16.36
CA ILE A 278 -0.33 9.93 -15.15
C ILE A 278 1.11 9.52 -14.90
N LEU A 279 1.40 8.21 -14.96
CA LEU A 279 2.72 7.66 -14.67
C LEU A 279 3.73 7.91 -15.79
N GLU A 280 3.22 8.33 -16.96
CA GLU A 280 3.90 8.42 -18.24
C GLU A 280 4.43 7.03 -18.70
N PRO A 281 4.49 6.71 -20.00
CA PRO A 281 5.06 5.46 -20.47
C PRO A 281 6.59 5.35 -20.24
N CYS A 282 7.04 5.36 -18.99
CA CYS A 282 8.41 5.05 -18.64
C CYS A 282 8.61 3.53 -18.69
N GLY A 283 9.72 3.09 -19.28
CA GLY A 283 10.10 1.68 -19.26
C GLY A 283 9.15 0.74 -20.01
N PHE A 284 8.61 1.09 -21.18
CA PHE A 284 7.80 0.16 -21.99
C PHE A 284 8.46 -1.21 -22.19
N LYS A 285 9.76 -1.24 -22.47
CA LYS A 285 10.55 -2.49 -22.53
C LYS A 285 10.58 -3.22 -21.17
N ARG A 286 10.69 -2.49 -20.06
CA ARG A 286 10.63 -3.03 -18.68
C ARG A 286 9.24 -3.60 -18.35
N ALA A 287 8.17 -2.98 -18.84
CA ALA A 287 6.82 -3.52 -18.72
C ALA A 287 6.66 -4.84 -19.51
N ARG A 288 7.26 -4.95 -20.71
CA ARG A 288 7.30 -6.21 -21.46
C ARG A 288 8.09 -7.30 -20.72
N PHE A 289 9.21 -6.95 -20.09
CA PHE A 289 9.94 -7.89 -19.23
C PHE A 289 9.09 -8.34 -18.05
N THR A 290 8.44 -7.40 -17.36
CA THR A 290 7.49 -7.67 -16.27
C THR A 290 6.38 -8.62 -16.72
N ALA A 291 5.87 -8.47 -17.94
CA ALA A 291 4.85 -9.35 -18.51
C ALA A 291 5.35 -10.78 -18.76
N ALA A 292 6.64 -10.96 -19.05
CA ALA A 292 7.26 -12.28 -19.23
C ALA A 292 7.44 -13.03 -17.89
N ILE A 293 7.51 -12.30 -16.78
CA ILE A 293 7.57 -12.85 -15.42
C ILE A 293 6.16 -13.19 -14.92
N LYS A 294 5.19 -12.31 -15.21
CA LYS A 294 3.83 -12.39 -14.68
C LYS A 294 3.23 -13.78 -14.94
N TRP A 295 3.10 -14.53 -13.86
CA TRP A 295 2.52 -15.86 -13.87
C TRP A 295 1.02 -15.73 -14.18
N ARG A 296 0.59 -16.15 -15.37
CA ARG A 296 -0.82 -16.46 -15.70
C ARG A 296 -1.08 -17.96 -15.59
N GLY A 297 -0.50 -18.62 -14.58
CA GLY A 297 -0.87 -20.00 -14.30
C GLY A 297 -2.25 -20.05 -13.63
N TRP A 298 -2.95 -21.11 -13.98
CA TRP A 298 -4.35 -21.46 -13.74
C TRP A 298 -4.80 -21.32 -12.29
#